data_AF-A0A3D1K9H5-F1
#
_entry.id   AF-A0A3D1K9H5-F1
#
_cell.length_a   1.000
_cell.length_b   1.000
_cell.length_c   1.000
_cell.angle_alpha   90.00
_cell.angle_beta   90.00
_cell.angle_gamma   90.00
#
_symmetry.space_group_name_H-M   'P 1'
#
loop_
_entity.id
_entity.type
_entity.pdbx_description
1 polymer ?
#
loop_
_entity_poly.entity_id
_entity_poly.type
_entity_poly.pdbx_seq_one_letter_code
_entity_poly.pdbx_strand_id
1 'polypeptide(L)'
;MITACYIFLVLFMSVMLEVMLGSASVIIPLTGMSLFYLSMVHGWRVGLFLGFFSGIVVDMLFSREIPVSALSFMAVSGVTAFWLLKGETKDVLLHAVPGVLTALVTVLPLILVYWKDMMLCGAGEVSILLLIAMASGAFILPLLILILDFLSEWLGMDLYRNARENIEERI
;
A
#
# COMPACT_ATOMS: atom_id res chain seq x y z
N MET A 1 -11.11 9.61 18.05
CA MET A 1 -9.74 10.10 18.33
C MET A 1 -8.71 8.97 18.16
N ILE A 2 -8.90 7.83 18.83
CA ILE A 2 -7.98 6.67 18.76
C ILE A 2 -7.72 6.22 17.30
N THR A 3 -8.77 6.08 16.48
CA THR A 3 -8.65 5.68 15.07
C THR A 3 -7.77 6.61 14.24
N ALA A 4 -7.88 7.93 14.44
CA ALA A 4 -7.07 8.89 13.70
C ALA A 4 -5.59 8.79 14.10
N CYS A 5 -5.31 8.62 15.40
CA CYS A 5 -3.95 8.38 15.90
C CYS A 5 -3.39 7.07 15.35
N TYR A 6 -4.18 6.01 15.29
CA TYR A 6 -3.80 4.73 14.71
C TYR A 6 -3.45 4.85 13.22
N ILE A 7 -4.35 5.42 12.41
CA ILE A 7 -4.12 5.67 10.98
C ILE A 7 -2.84 6.48 10.78
N PHE A 8 -2.67 7.55 11.55
CA PHE A 8 -1.49 8.41 11.49
C PHE A 8 -0.21 7.63 11.80
N LEU A 9 -0.20 6.85 12.90
CA LEU A 9 0.98 6.06 13.29
C LEU A 9 1.34 5.00 12.27
N VAL A 10 0.34 4.27 11.74
CA VAL A 10 0.57 3.24 10.71
C VAL A 10 1.18 3.89 9.46
N LEU A 11 0.58 4.96 8.94
CA LEU A 11 1.09 5.63 7.74
C LEU A 11 2.46 6.27 7.99
N PHE A 12 2.65 6.93 9.14
CA PHE A 12 3.93 7.54 9.50
C PHE A 12 5.06 6.50 9.53
N MET A 13 4.85 5.38 10.22
CA MET A 13 5.84 4.31 10.30
C MET A 13 6.12 3.70 8.93
N SER A 14 5.09 3.44 8.13
CA SER A 14 5.27 2.87 6.78
C SER A 14 6.00 3.82 5.84
N VAL A 15 5.69 5.11 5.85
CA VAL A 15 6.41 6.13 5.06
C VAL A 15 7.86 6.22 5.49
N MET A 16 8.15 6.28 6.79
CA MET A 16 9.53 6.35 7.29
C MET A 16 10.32 5.11 6.90
N LEU A 17 9.75 3.91 7.07
CA LEU A 17 10.39 2.65 6.68
C LEU A 17 10.62 2.58 5.16
N GLU A 18 9.65 2.98 4.36
CA GLU A 18 9.78 3.01 2.89
C GLU A 18 10.87 3.98 2.44
N VAL A 19 10.97 5.16 3.05
CA VAL A 19 12.03 6.13 2.77
C VAL A 19 13.41 5.59 3.18
N MET A 20 13.50 4.97 4.36
CA MET A 20 14.76 4.33 4.81
C MET A 20 15.20 3.21 3.87
N LEU A 21 14.28 2.33 3.46
CA LEU A 21 14.57 1.25 2.52
C LEU A 21 14.92 1.78 1.13
N GLY A 22 14.19 2.79 0.65
CA GLY A 22 14.47 3.45 -0.62
C GLY A 22 15.85 4.12 -0.65
N SER A 23 16.30 4.67 0.48
CA SER A 23 17.67 5.22 0.60
C SER A 23 18.77 4.14 0.52
N ALA A 24 18.44 2.89 0.84
CA ALA A 24 19.29 1.72 0.67
C ALA A 24 19.11 1.04 -0.71
N SER A 25 18.46 1.72 -1.67
CA SER A 25 18.13 1.21 -3.01
C SER A 25 17.17 0.00 -3.02
N VAL A 26 16.42 -0.21 -1.94
CA VAL A 26 15.43 -1.27 -1.83
C VAL A 26 14.03 -0.67 -1.99
N ILE A 27 13.35 -1.00 -3.08
CA ILE A 27 11.98 -0.52 -3.34
C ILE A 27 10.97 -1.53 -2.81
N ILE A 28 10.41 -1.24 -1.64
CA ILE A 28 9.30 -2.00 -1.05
C ILE A 28 8.17 -1.00 -0.79
N PRO A 29 7.01 -1.12 -1.47
CA PRO A 29 5.91 -0.16 -1.36
C PRO A 29 5.07 -0.37 -0.09
N LEU A 30 5.71 -0.25 1.08
CA LEU A 30 5.09 -0.48 2.40
C LEU A 30 3.90 0.45 2.63
N THR A 31 4.02 1.73 2.25
CA THR A 31 2.94 2.71 2.39
C THR A 31 1.73 2.30 1.56
N GLY A 32 1.95 1.83 0.34
CA GLY A 32 0.89 1.28 -0.51
C GLY A 32 0.17 0.10 0.15
N MET A 33 0.91 -0.84 0.74
CA MET A 33 0.34 -2.00 1.44
C MET A 33 -0.46 -1.59 2.68
N SER A 34 0.05 -0.64 3.47
CA SER A 34 -0.69 -0.07 4.61
C SER A 34 -1.95 0.66 4.17
N LEU A 35 -1.89 1.41 3.07
CA LEU A 35 -3.06 2.07 2.50
C LEU A 35 -4.11 1.07 2.03
N PHE A 36 -3.70 -0.04 1.41
CA PHE A 36 -4.61 -1.12 1.04
C PHE A 36 -5.35 -1.64 2.28
N TYR A 37 -4.63 -1.93 3.36
CA TYR A 37 -5.23 -2.37 4.64
C TYR A 37 -6.22 -1.33 5.19
N LEU A 38 -5.78 -0.08 5.34
CA LEU A 38 -6.62 0.99 5.90
C LEU A 38 -7.84 1.29 5.02
N SER A 39 -7.70 1.18 3.70
CA SER A 39 -8.80 1.33 2.74
C SER A 39 -9.82 0.19 2.87
N MET A 40 -9.37 -1.02 3.20
CA MET A 40 -10.26 -2.16 3.42
C MET A 40 -11.06 -1.94 4.72
N VAL A 41 -10.39 -1.56 5.81
CA VAL A 41 -11.03 -1.39 7.13
C VAL A 41 -11.93 -0.15 7.20
N HIS A 42 -11.47 1.00 6.71
CA HIS A 42 -12.17 2.28 6.86
C HIS A 42 -12.90 2.74 5.59
N GLY A 43 -12.83 1.96 4.51
CA GLY A 43 -13.48 2.22 3.24
C GLY A 43 -12.58 2.92 2.21
N TRP A 44 -12.79 2.56 0.93
CA TRP A 44 -11.96 3.02 -0.19
C TRP A 44 -11.93 4.54 -0.37
N ARG A 45 -13.00 5.26 0.02
CA ARG A 45 -13.04 6.73 -0.04
C ARG A 45 -12.05 7.36 0.94
N VAL A 46 -11.98 6.84 2.17
CA VAL A 46 -10.98 7.26 3.15
C VAL A 46 -9.59 6.92 2.62
N GLY A 47 -9.44 5.73 2.04
CA GLY A 47 -8.26 5.32 1.30
C GLY A 47 -7.75 6.35 0.30
N LEU A 48 -8.63 6.89 -0.55
CA LEU A 48 -8.25 7.89 -1.56
C LEU A 48 -7.63 9.14 -0.93
N PHE A 49 -8.26 9.67 0.11
CA PHE A 49 -7.73 10.85 0.82
C PHE A 49 -6.40 10.54 1.49
N LEU A 50 -6.31 9.41 2.20
CA LEU A 50 -5.07 8.99 2.85
C LEU A 50 -3.94 8.76 1.82
N GLY A 51 -4.26 8.16 0.68
CA GLY A 51 -3.33 7.89 -0.39
C GLY A 51 -2.78 9.16 -1.03
N PHE A 52 -3.64 10.14 -1.30
CA PHE A 52 -3.23 11.44 -1.81
C PHE A 52 -2.24 12.14 -0.87
N PHE A 53 -2.58 12.29 0.41
CA PHE A 53 -1.73 12.99 1.37
C PHE A 53 -0.42 12.26 1.65
N SER A 54 -0.47 10.95 1.88
CA SER A 54 0.74 10.16 2.13
C SER A 54 1.65 10.11 0.91
N GLY A 55 1.09 10.05 -0.30
CA GLY A 55 1.88 10.07 -1.52
C GLY A 55 2.55 11.42 -1.77
N ILE A 56 1.90 12.55 -1.47
CA ILE A 56 2.55 13.87 -1.49
C ILE A 56 3.74 13.89 -0.52
N VAL A 57 3.56 13.37 0.70
CA VAL A 57 4.65 13.31 1.69
C VAL A 57 5.81 12.46 1.15
N VAL A 58 5.53 11.29 0.58
CA VAL A 58 6.56 10.42 -0.02
C VAL A 58 7.28 11.14 -1.17
N ASP A 59 6.53 11.78 -2.09
CA ASP A 59 7.13 12.49 -3.22
C ASP A 59 8.01 13.67 -2.75
N MET A 60 7.59 14.41 -1.72
CA MET A 60 8.40 15.47 -1.10
C MET A 60 9.68 14.91 -0.44
N LEU A 61 9.58 13.81 0.31
CA LEU A 61 10.73 13.19 0.98
C LEU A 61 11.77 12.65 -0.01
N PHE A 62 11.31 12.14 -1.17
CA PHE A 62 12.19 11.74 -2.27
C PHE A 62 12.56 12.89 -3.23
N SER A 63 12.14 14.12 -2.94
CA SER A 63 12.40 15.31 -3.79
C SER A 63 11.99 15.12 -5.25
N ARG A 64 10.86 14.47 -5.49
CA ARG A 64 10.34 14.20 -6.84
C ARG A 64 9.59 15.41 -7.39
N GLU A 65 9.83 15.72 -8.66
CA GLU A 65 9.17 16.85 -9.33
C GLU A 65 7.70 16.57 -9.65
N ILE A 66 7.38 15.31 -9.96
CA ILE A 66 6.05 14.87 -10.33
C ILE A 66 5.46 14.06 -9.16
N PRO A 67 4.23 14.33 -8.71
CA PRO A 67 3.60 13.65 -7.58
C PRO A 67 3.07 12.25 -7.96
N VAL A 68 3.97 11.39 -8.44
CA VAL A 68 3.64 10.06 -8.94
C VAL A 68 3.15 9.15 -7.82
N SER A 69 3.76 9.21 -6.62
CA SER A 69 3.29 8.40 -5.48
C SER A 69 1.88 8.77 -5.07
N ALA A 70 1.52 10.05 -5.07
CA ALA A 70 0.16 10.48 -4.75
C ALA A 70 -0.88 9.82 -5.67
N LEU A 71 -0.64 9.84 -6.98
CA LEU A 71 -1.53 9.21 -7.96
C LEU A 71 -1.57 7.69 -7.80
N SER A 72 -0.40 7.06 -7.64
CA SER A 72 -0.29 5.62 -7.44
C SER A 72 -1.01 5.15 -6.17
N PHE A 73 -0.87 5.88 -5.06
CA PHE A 73 -1.49 5.55 -3.78
C PHE A 73 -3.00 5.75 -3.79
N MET A 74 -3.51 6.74 -4.53
CA MET A 74 -4.96 6.82 -4.81
C MET A 74 -5.44 5.60 -5.63
N ALA A 75 -4.65 5.15 -6.60
CA ALA A 75 -5.00 3.98 -7.40
C ALA A 75 -5.03 2.68 -6.58
N VAL A 76 -4.25 2.57 -5.49
CA VAL A 76 -4.34 1.46 -4.53
C VAL A 76 -5.74 1.35 -3.93
N SER A 77 -6.42 2.46 -3.64
CA SER A 77 -7.80 2.42 -3.16
C SER A 77 -8.76 1.84 -4.20
N GLY A 78 -8.45 1.97 -5.49
CA GLY A 78 -9.16 1.28 -6.57
C GLY A 78 -8.94 -0.24 -6.53
N VAL A 79 -7.71 -0.69 -6.27
CA VAL A 79 -7.40 -2.11 -6.04
C VAL A 79 -8.19 -2.64 -4.85
N THR A 80 -8.25 -1.87 -3.76
CA THR A 80 -9.08 -2.20 -2.59
C THR A 80 -10.56 -2.32 -2.95
N ALA A 81 -11.13 -1.34 -3.65
CA ALA A 81 -12.53 -1.39 -4.06
C ALA A 81 -12.83 -2.61 -4.94
N PHE A 82 -11.93 -2.94 -5.88
CA PHE A 82 -12.04 -4.15 -6.69
C PHE A 82 -11.98 -5.42 -5.84
N TRP A 83 -11.04 -5.48 -4.89
CA TRP A 83 -10.85 -6.63 -4.02
C TRP A 83 -12.03 -6.84 -3.06
N LEU A 84 -12.63 -5.77 -2.54
CA LEU A 84 -13.84 -5.85 -1.72
C LEU A 84 -15.01 -6.51 -2.46
N LEU A 85 -15.13 -6.27 -3.76
CA LEU A 85 -16.23 -6.80 -4.58
C LEU A 85 -16.03 -8.25 -5.04
N LYS A 86 -14.78 -8.72 -5.10
CA LYS A 86 -14.43 -10.00 -5.77
C LYS A 86 -13.62 -10.96 -4.91
N GLY A 87 -12.94 -10.48 -3.88
CA GLY A 87 -12.01 -11.26 -3.08
C GLY A 87 -12.68 -12.00 -1.93
N GLU A 88 -12.09 -13.12 -1.57
CA GLU A 88 -12.38 -13.80 -0.29
C GLU A 88 -11.41 -13.27 0.78
N THR A 89 -11.93 -12.85 1.92
CA THR A 89 -11.15 -12.24 3.01
C THR A 89 -10.64 -13.26 4.03
N LYS A 90 -11.06 -14.53 3.93
CA LYS A 90 -10.78 -15.55 4.95
C LYS A 90 -9.42 -16.22 4.77
N ASP A 91 -8.99 -16.40 3.52
CA ASP A 91 -7.73 -17.08 3.21
C ASP A 91 -6.56 -16.10 3.14
N VAL A 92 -5.67 -16.19 4.14
CA VAL A 92 -4.49 -15.32 4.27
C VAL A 92 -3.56 -15.42 3.05
N LEU A 93 -3.39 -16.62 2.49
CA LEU A 93 -2.56 -16.82 1.29
C LEU A 93 -3.14 -16.15 0.05
N LEU A 94 -4.47 -16.01 -0.02
CA LEU A 94 -5.14 -15.32 -1.12
C LEU A 94 -4.78 -13.82 -1.14
N HIS A 95 -4.30 -13.27 -0.02
CA HIS A 95 -3.86 -11.87 0.08
C HIS A 95 -2.49 -11.61 -0.55
N ALA A 96 -1.79 -12.66 -1.00
CA ALA A 96 -0.61 -12.48 -1.85
C ALA A 96 -0.97 -11.77 -3.18
N VAL A 97 -2.13 -12.08 -3.75
CA VAL A 97 -2.61 -11.49 -5.02
C VAL A 97 -2.81 -9.97 -4.92
N PRO A 98 -3.61 -9.42 -3.98
CA PRO A 98 -3.73 -7.97 -3.82
C PRO A 98 -2.41 -7.34 -3.39
N GLY A 99 -1.52 -8.08 -2.73
CA GLY A 99 -0.16 -7.65 -2.41
C GLY A 99 0.65 -7.36 -3.68
N VAL A 100 0.67 -8.31 -4.61
CA VAL A 100 1.32 -8.14 -5.93
C VAL A 100 0.68 -6.99 -6.70
N LEU A 101 -0.66 -6.90 -6.75
CA LEU A 101 -1.36 -5.84 -7.46
C LEU A 101 -1.05 -4.46 -6.87
N THR A 102 -1.04 -4.35 -5.55
CA THR A 102 -0.67 -3.11 -4.84
C THR A 102 0.77 -2.72 -5.15
N ALA A 103 1.71 -3.66 -5.12
CA ALA A 103 3.09 -3.41 -5.49
C ALA A 103 3.24 -2.97 -6.96
N LEU A 104 2.50 -3.60 -7.88
CA LEU A 104 2.52 -3.24 -9.29
C LEU A 104 1.97 -1.84 -9.53
N VAL A 105 0.81 -1.52 -8.96
CA VAL A 105 0.17 -0.19 -9.11
C VAL A 105 1.01 0.93 -8.49
N THR A 106 1.80 0.62 -7.47
CA THR A 106 2.69 1.61 -6.85
C THR A 106 3.99 1.83 -7.60
N VAL A 107 4.64 0.76 -8.03
CA VAL A 107 5.99 0.82 -8.62
C VAL A 107 5.96 1.04 -10.13
N LEU A 108 4.97 0.52 -10.85
CA LEU A 108 4.93 0.63 -12.32
C LEU A 108 4.85 2.09 -12.81
N PRO A 109 3.99 2.98 -12.26
CA PRO A 109 3.97 4.38 -12.68
C PRO A 109 5.30 5.10 -12.41
N LEU A 110 5.97 4.75 -11.30
CA LEU A 110 7.29 5.28 -10.97
C LEU A 110 8.32 4.89 -12.03
N ILE A 111 8.37 3.61 -12.40
CA ILE A 111 9.25 3.11 -13.46
C ILE A 111 8.95 3.80 -14.79
N LEU A 112 7.68 4.01 -15.14
CA LEU A 112 7.29 4.65 -16.40
C LEU A 112 7.71 6.12 -16.47
N VAL A 113 7.54 6.88 -15.38
CA VAL A 113 7.89 8.30 -15.33
C VAL A 113 9.42 8.49 -15.36
N TYR A 114 10.15 7.67 -14.61
CA TYR A 114 11.61 7.76 -14.50
C TYR A 114 12.35 6.74 -15.39
N TRP A 115 11.68 6.25 -16.44
CA TRP A 115 12.19 5.16 -17.29
C TRP A 115 13.56 5.48 -17.90
N LYS A 116 13.78 6.74 -18.33
CA LYS A 116 15.05 7.14 -18.95
C LYS A 116 16.22 7.00 -17.99
N ASP A 117 16.06 7.48 -16.75
CA ASP A 117 17.09 7.42 -15.73
C ASP A 117 17.34 5.98 -15.29
N MET A 118 16.27 5.20 -15.13
CA MET A 118 16.37 3.78 -14.76
C MET A 118 16.99 2.91 -15.86
N MET A 119 16.73 3.21 -17.14
CA MET A 119 17.30 2.46 -18.27
C MET A 119 18.81 2.67 -18.43
N LEU A 120 19.36 3.77 -17.91
CA LEU A 120 20.82 3.96 -17.87
C LEU A 120 21.51 2.92 -16.97
N CYS A 121 20.82 2.44 -15.93
CA CYS A 121 21.29 1.36 -15.07
C CYS A 121 21.12 -0.04 -15.72
N GLY A 122 20.32 -0.13 -16.79
CA GLY A 122 20.12 -1.34 -17.58
C GLY A 122 18.77 -2.03 -17.34
N ALA A 123 18.18 -2.56 -18.40
CA ALA A 123 16.86 -3.18 -18.37
C ALA A 123 16.74 -4.38 -17.41
N GLY A 124 17.84 -5.09 -17.18
CA GLY A 124 17.91 -6.21 -16.24
C GLY A 124 17.66 -5.77 -14.80
N GLU A 125 18.23 -4.64 -14.39
CA GLU A 125 18.08 -4.11 -13.02
C GLU A 125 16.63 -3.67 -12.76
N VAL A 126 16.00 -2.99 -13.73
CA VAL A 126 14.59 -2.60 -13.66
C VAL A 126 13.68 -3.82 -13.51
N SER A 127 13.98 -4.89 -14.25
CA SER A 127 13.20 -6.14 -14.20
C SER A 127 13.34 -6.84 -12.85
N ILE A 128 14.56 -6.89 -12.30
CA ILE A 128 14.83 -7.44 -10.96
C ILE A 128 14.13 -6.61 -9.89
N LEU A 129 14.20 -5.29 -9.97
CA LEU A 129 13.56 -4.38 -9.03
C LEU A 129 12.04 -4.56 -9.01
N LEU A 130 11.42 -4.67 -10.19
CA LEU A 130 9.99 -4.93 -10.30
C LEU A 130 9.62 -6.30 -9.70
N LEU A 131 10.42 -7.33 -9.97
CA LEU A 131 10.20 -8.67 -9.42
C LEU A 131 10.33 -8.68 -7.90
N ILE A 132 11.34 -8.00 -7.33
CA ILE A 132 11.52 -7.84 -5.89
C ILE A 132 10.31 -7.11 -5.29
N ALA A 133 9.86 -6.01 -5.90
CA ALA A 133 8.69 -5.28 -5.43
C ALA A 133 7.44 -6.17 -5.41
N MET A 134 7.16 -6.91 -6.48
CA MET A 134 6.03 -7.83 -6.56
C MET A 134 6.12 -8.97 -5.54
N ALA A 135 7.30 -9.61 -5.43
CA ALA A 135 7.54 -10.66 -4.46
C ALA A 135 7.35 -10.13 -3.04
N SER A 136 7.90 -8.94 -2.74
CA SER A 136 7.71 -8.28 -1.44
C SER A 136 6.23 -8.01 -1.17
N GLY A 137 5.45 -7.56 -2.16
CA GLY A 137 4.00 -7.40 -2.02
C GLY A 137 3.28 -8.70 -1.69
N ALA A 138 3.63 -9.78 -2.37
CA ALA A 138 3.05 -11.11 -2.14
C ALA A 138 3.25 -11.62 -0.70
N PHE A 139 4.42 -11.35 -0.11
CA PHE A 139 4.77 -11.84 1.23
C PHE A 139 4.43 -10.84 2.36
N ILE A 140 4.71 -9.56 2.16
CA ILE A 140 4.60 -8.53 3.19
C ILE A 140 3.14 -8.17 3.43
N LEU A 141 2.28 -8.09 2.39
CA LEU A 141 0.88 -7.69 2.61
C LEU A 141 0.14 -8.67 3.55
N PRO A 142 0.17 -10.00 3.36
CA PRO A 142 -0.44 -10.93 4.30
C PRO A 142 0.10 -10.79 5.72
N LEU A 143 1.42 -10.64 5.88
CA LEU A 143 2.05 -10.45 7.19
C LEU A 143 1.59 -9.14 7.85
N LEU A 144 1.52 -8.06 7.07
CA LEU A 144 1.09 -6.75 7.52
C LEU A 144 -0.37 -6.77 7.96
N ILE A 145 -1.24 -7.48 7.23
CA ILE A 145 -2.65 -7.69 7.62
C ILE A 145 -2.71 -8.40 8.98
N LEU A 146 -1.93 -9.46 9.20
CA LEU A 146 -1.91 -10.18 10.48
C LEU A 146 -1.45 -9.29 11.65
N ILE A 147 -0.37 -8.53 11.46
CA ILE A 147 0.18 -7.63 12.48
C ILE A 147 -0.83 -6.51 12.81
N LEU A 148 -1.38 -5.88 11.78
CA LEU A 148 -2.30 -4.77 11.96
C LEU A 148 -3.65 -5.22 12.52
N ASP A 149 -4.16 -6.39 12.14
CA ASP A 149 -5.36 -6.97 12.76
C ASP A 149 -5.14 -7.30 14.22
N PHE A 150 -4.00 -7.88 14.60
CA PHE A 150 -3.67 -8.11 16.00
C PHE A 150 -3.63 -6.80 16.80
N LEU A 151 -3.03 -5.74 16.23
CA LEU A 151 -3.00 -4.43 16.85
C LEU A 151 -4.40 -3.79 16.94
N SER A 152 -5.21 -3.93 15.89
CA SER A 152 -6.59 -3.43 15.85
C SER A 152 -7.48 -4.14 16.87
N GLU A 153 -7.33 -5.46 17.02
CA GLU A 153 -8.04 -6.27 18.01
C GLU A 153 -7.67 -5.84 19.43
N TRP A 154 -6.37 -5.63 19.70
CA TRP A 154 -5.89 -5.14 21.00
C TRP A 154 -6.44 -3.76 21.36
N LEU A 155 -6.67 -2.91 20.36
CA LEU A 155 -7.23 -1.57 20.52
C LEU A 155 -8.77 -1.53 20.45
N GLY A 156 -9.44 -2.66 20.22
CA GLY A 156 -10.90 -2.74 20.09
C GLY A 156 -11.45 -2.02 18.85
N MET A 157 -10.71 -2.02 17.74
CA MET A 157 -11.10 -1.39 16.47
C MET A 157 -11.65 -2.40 15.46
N ASP A 158 -12.23 -1.88 14.37
CA ASP A 158 -12.68 -2.68 13.23
C ASP A 158 -11.53 -3.50 12.62
N LEU A 159 -11.81 -4.77 12.33
CA LEU A 159 -10.83 -5.73 11.81
C LEU A 159 -10.94 -5.85 10.29
N TYR A 160 -9.81 -6.12 9.62
CA TYR A 160 -9.78 -6.37 8.19
C TYR A 160 -10.66 -7.57 7.80
N ARG A 161 -10.67 -8.61 8.63
CA ARG A 161 -11.45 -9.85 8.44
C ARG A 161 -12.95 -9.56 8.29
N ASN A 162 -13.44 -8.54 8.99
CA ASN A 162 -14.84 -8.12 9.03
C ASN A 162 -15.15 -6.98 8.05
N ALA A 163 -14.16 -6.51 7.27
CA ALA A 163 -14.29 -5.36 6.39
C ALA A 163 -15.47 -5.50 5.41
N ARG A 164 -15.73 -6.72 4.92
CA ARG A 164 -16.84 -6.98 3.99
C ARG A 164 -18.20 -6.84 4.66
N GLU A 165 -18.37 -7.41 5.84
CA GLU A 165 -19.61 -7.33 6.63
C GLU A 165 -19.92 -5.87 6.98
N ASN A 166 -18.89 -5.12 7.40
CA ASN A 166 -18.99 -3.69 7.72
C ASN A 166 -19.43 -2.81 6.53
N ILE A 167 -19.17 -3.23 5.29
CA ILE A 167 -19.58 -2.49 4.10
C ILE A 167 -21.03 -2.80 3.73
N GLU A 168 -21.45 -4.07 3.85
CA GLU A 168 -22.84 -4.46 3.60
C GLU A 168 -23.81 -3.75 4.55
N GLU A 169 -23.39 -3.43 5.78
CA GLU A 169 -24.18 -2.64 6.73
C GLU A 169 -24.25 -1.13 6.43
N ARG A 170 -23.35 -0.61 5.57
CA ARG A 170 -23.21 0.84 5.30
C ARG A 170 -23.74 1.29 3.93
N ILE A 171 -24.21 0.35 3.10
CA ILE A 171 -24.86 0.61 1.80
C ILE A 171 -26.37 0.60 2.00
#